data_AF-A0A914YNK8-F1
#
_entry.id   AF-A0A914YNK8-F1
#
_cell.length_a   1.000
_cell.length_b   1.000
_cell.length_c   1.000
_cell.angle_alpha   90.00
_cell.angle_beta   90.00
_cell.angle_gamma   90.00
#
_symmetry.space_group_name_H-M   'P 1'
#
loop_
_entity.id
_entity.type
_entity.pdbx_description
1 polymer ?
#
loop_
_entity_poly.entity_id
_entity_poly.type
_entity_poly.pdbx_seq_one_letter_code
_entity_poly.pdbx_strand_id
1 'polypeptide(L)'
;MYFTETEIEMITEIFENLNGSKEFDDNFEKEMSKKLENLASIHRVPNFGISQKERSEIVQAFSSHGGHWYKCPNGHHYIIGDCGGAVTTAKCPECDAVIGGASHRLLESNQDAQAEMLEGTGIVGSPYRNPFEARW
;
A
#
# COMPACT_ATOMS: atom_id res chain seq x y z
N MET A 1 -2.40 12.57 -1.20
CA MET A 1 -3.63 11.81 -1.48
C MET A 1 -4.68 12.39 -0.57
N TYR A 2 -5.70 13.05 -1.12
CA TYR A 2 -6.79 13.61 -0.32
C TYR A 2 -8.00 12.71 -0.52
N PHE A 3 -8.63 12.32 0.58
CA PHE A 3 -9.94 11.68 0.57
C PHE A 3 -10.93 12.59 -0.15
N THR A 4 -11.79 12.01 -0.97
CA THR A 4 -12.94 12.68 -1.58
C THR A 4 -13.92 13.15 -0.50
N GLU A 5 -14.74 14.15 -0.83
CA GLU A 5 -15.72 14.70 0.11
C GLU A 5 -16.69 13.63 0.62
N THR A 6 -17.09 12.70 -0.25
CA THR A 6 -17.95 11.56 0.10
C THR A 6 -17.25 10.55 1.02
N GLU A 7 -15.96 10.29 0.82
CA GLU A 7 -15.16 9.44 1.73
C GLU A 7 -15.06 10.07 3.12
N ILE A 8 -14.84 11.38 3.20
CA ILE A 8 -14.77 12.10 4.47
C ILE A 8 -16.12 11.99 5.20
N GLU A 9 -17.23 12.21 4.51
CA GLU A 9 -18.58 12.07 5.09
C GLU A 9 -18.82 10.66 5.65
N MET A 10 -18.49 9.61 4.91
CA MET A 10 -18.64 8.23 5.39
C MET A 10 -17.75 7.92 6.59
N ILE A 11 -16.49 8.38 6.60
CA ILE A 11 -15.56 8.18 7.73
C ILE A 11 -16.09 8.87 8.98
N THR A 12 -16.57 10.11 8.86
CA THR A 12 -17.15 10.85 9.98
C THR A 12 -18.37 10.13 10.54
N GLU A 13 -19.28 9.66 9.68
CA GLU A 13 -20.49 8.95 10.10
C GLU A 13 -20.17 7.63 10.83
N ILE A 14 -19.20 6.86 10.34
CA ILE A 14 -18.72 5.64 11.00
C ILE A 14 -18.14 5.98 12.38
N PHE A 15 -17.30 7.02 12.46
CA PHE A 15 -16.66 7.44 13.71
C PHE A 15 -17.67 7.91 14.75
N GLU A 16 -18.69 8.68 14.36
CA GLU A 16 -19.76 9.12 15.25
C GLU A 16 -20.58 7.94 15.77
N ASN A 17 -20.90 6.98 14.91
CA ASN A 17 -21.64 5.79 15.31
C ASN A 17 -20.83 4.90 16.28
N LEU A 18 -19.52 4.77 16.09
CA LEU A 18 -18.63 4.00 16.98
C LEU A 18 -18.37 4.69 18.32
N ASN A 19 -18.39 6.03 18.38
CA ASN A 19 -18.25 6.79 19.62
C ASN A 19 -19.59 7.12 20.29
N GLY A 20 -20.71 6.80 19.65
CA GLY A 20 -22.03 7.01 20.19
C GLY A 20 -22.34 6.07 21.35
N SER A 21 -23.20 6.51 22.27
CA SER A 21 -23.66 5.69 23.40
C SER A 21 -24.69 4.62 23.03
N LYS A 22 -24.87 4.32 21.74
CA LYS A 22 -25.88 3.35 21.28
C LYS A 22 -25.51 1.95 21.76
N GLU A 23 -26.53 1.18 22.12
CA GLU A 23 -26.34 -0.24 22.40
C GLU A 23 -25.89 -0.96 21.13
N PHE A 24 -24.87 -1.81 21.28
CA PHE A 24 -24.35 -2.62 20.20
C PHE A 24 -25.29 -3.82 20.01
N ASP A 25 -26.21 -3.69 19.08
CA ASP A 25 -27.16 -4.75 18.70
C ASP A 25 -26.86 -5.32 17.30
N ASP A 26 -27.53 -6.43 16.95
CA ASP A 26 -27.32 -7.12 15.66
C ASP A 26 -27.62 -6.22 14.45
N ASN A 27 -28.50 -5.23 14.61
CA ASN A 27 -28.86 -4.31 13.53
C ASN A 27 -27.77 -3.25 13.33
N PHE A 28 -27.22 -2.73 14.43
CA PHE A 28 -26.07 -1.84 14.43
C PHE A 28 -24.84 -2.52 13.82
N GLU A 29 -24.56 -3.77 14.19
CA GLU A 29 -23.45 -4.54 13.63
C GLU A 29 -23.59 -4.71 12.10
N LYS A 30 -24.79 -5.08 11.63
CA LYS A 30 -25.09 -5.18 10.20
C LYS A 30 -24.93 -3.86 9.46
N GLU A 31 -25.46 -2.79 10.02
CA GLU A 31 -25.38 -1.45 9.43
C GLU A 31 -23.92 -1.00 9.33
N MET A 32 -23.15 -1.17 10.40
CA MET A 32 -21.75 -0.79 10.45
C MET A 32 -20.90 -1.61 9.48
N SER A 33 -21.13 -2.93 9.42
CA SER A 33 -20.44 -3.81 8.48
C SER A 33 -20.65 -3.36 7.03
N LYS A 34 -21.90 -3.02 6.68
CA LYS A 34 -22.23 -2.53 5.34
C LYS A 34 -21.55 -1.19 5.01
N LYS A 35 -21.48 -0.26 5.98
CA LYS A 35 -20.78 1.03 5.80
C LYS A 35 -19.28 0.83 5.60
N LEU A 36 -18.66 -0.06 6.38
CA LEU A 36 -17.26 -0.42 6.24
C LEU A 36 -16.95 -1.09 4.90
N GLU A 37 -17.79 -2.01 4.44
CA GLU A 37 -17.68 -2.65 3.12
C GLU A 37 -17.78 -1.64 1.97
N ASN A 38 -18.72 -0.69 2.05
CA ASN A 38 -18.86 0.37 1.07
C ASN A 38 -17.61 1.27 1.02
N LEU A 39 -17.09 1.66 2.19
CA LEU A 39 -15.87 2.46 2.28
C LEU A 39 -14.66 1.72 1.69
N ALA A 40 -14.50 0.43 2.02
CA ALA A 40 -13.46 -0.43 1.48
C ALA A 40 -13.59 -0.67 -0.04
N SER A 41 -14.79 -0.53 -0.60
CA SER A 41 -15.04 -0.65 -2.05
C SER A 41 -14.69 0.63 -2.82
N ILE A 42 -14.79 1.79 -2.17
CA ILE A 42 -14.50 3.11 -2.76
C ILE A 42 -13.00 3.39 -2.68
N HIS A 43 -12.38 3.11 -1.53
CA HIS A 43 -10.94 3.08 -1.44
C HIS A 43 -10.41 1.86 -2.18
N ARG A 44 -9.74 2.12 -3.31
CA ARG A 44 -8.57 1.33 -3.65
C ARG A 44 -7.49 1.61 -2.60
N VAL A 45 -7.70 1.13 -1.37
CA VAL A 45 -6.57 0.56 -0.62
C VAL A 45 -5.90 -0.36 -1.63
N PRO A 46 -4.56 -0.45 -1.70
CA PRO A 46 -3.87 -1.46 -2.50
C PRO A 46 -4.19 -2.84 -1.91
N ASN A 47 -5.46 -3.22 -2.02
CA ASN A 47 -6.02 -4.48 -1.69
C ASN A 47 -5.90 -5.22 -3.01
N PHE A 48 -4.80 -5.95 -3.15
CA PHE A 48 -4.44 -6.75 -4.31
C PHE A 48 -5.49 -7.84 -4.65
N GLY A 49 -6.69 -7.80 -4.07
CA GLY A 49 -7.72 -8.84 -4.17
C GLY A 49 -7.33 -10.11 -3.41
N ILE A 50 -6.40 -10.03 -2.46
CA ILE A 50 -5.83 -11.16 -1.73
C ILE A 50 -5.94 -10.94 -0.21
N SER A 51 -5.91 -12.03 0.55
CA SER A 51 -5.90 -12.00 2.00
C SER A 51 -4.61 -11.40 2.56
N GLN A 52 -4.65 -10.90 3.80
CA GLN A 52 -3.47 -10.43 4.52
C GLN A 52 -2.37 -11.49 4.64
N LYS A 53 -2.76 -12.77 4.73
CA LYS A 53 -1.81 -13.89 4.74
C LYS A 53 -1.10 -14.03 3.40
N GLU A 54 -1.83 -14.06 2.30
CA GLU A 54 -1.26 -14.12 0.95
C GLU A 54 -0.37 -12.92 0.66
N ARG A 55 -0.81 -11.71 1.06
CA ARG A 55 0.02 -10.51 0.97
C ARG A 55 1.35 -10.69 1.70
N SER A 56 1.31 -11.17 2.95
CA SER A 56 2.51 -11.40 3.75
C SER A 56 3.45 -12.41 3.09
N GLU A 57 2.92 -13.52 2.58
CA GLU A 57 3.69 -14.55 1.88
C GLU A 57 4.37 -14.00 0.62
N ILE A 58 3.67 -13.18 -0.17
CA ILE A 58 4.24 -12.53 -1.38
C ILE A 58 5.34 -11.55 -1.00
N VAL A 59 5.06 -10.65 -0.04
CA VAL A 59 6.05 -9.66 0.43
C VAL A 59 7.29 -10.36 0.94
N GLN A 60 7.11 -11.44 1.71
CA GLN A 60 8.21 -12.24 2.23
C GLN A 60 9.03 -12.87 1.12
N ALA A 61 8.37 -13.56 0.18
CA ALA A 61 9.04 -14.25 -0.90
C ALA A 61 9.96 -13.33 -1.68
N PHE A 62 9.50 -12.12 -2.04
CA PHE A 62 10.34 -11.24 -2.84
C PHE A 62 11.38 -10.45 -2.03
N SER A 63 11.05 -10.04 -0.80
CA SER A 63 11.99 -9.26 0.02
C SER A 63 13.16 -10.11 0.52
N SER A 64 12.96 -11.42 0.73
CA SER A 64 14.03 -12.34 1.13
C SER A 64 15.06 -12.61 0.03
N HIS A 65 14.73 -12.34 -1.24
CA HIS A 65 15.62 -12.57 -2.39
C HIS A 65 16.25 -11.27 -2.93
N GLY A 66 16.25 -10.20 -2.13
CA GLY A 66 16.86 -8.92 -2.50
C GLY A 66 15.97 -8.03 -3.38
N GLY A 67 14.69 -8.37 -3.53
CA GLY A 67 13.72 -7.47 -4.15
C GLY A 67 13.37 -6.28 -3.26
N HIS A 68 13.05 -5.15 -3.87
CA HIS A 68 12.67 -3.92 -3.17
C HIS A 68 11.35 -3.37 -3.69
N TRP A 69 10.49 -2.97 -2.77
CA TRP A 69 9.15 -2.47 -3.04
C TRP A 69 9.16 -0.96 -3.23
N TYR A 70 8.38 -0.50 -4.19
CA TYR A 70 8.25 0.89 -4.60
C TYR A 70 6.78 1.24 -4.89
N LYS A 71 6.49 2.53 -5.00
CA LYS A 71 5.21 3.05 -5.47
C LYS A 71 5.39 3.96 -6.68
N CYS A 72 4.46 3.87 -7.62
CA CYS A 72 4.38 4.84 -8.71
C CYS A 72 3.90 6.21 -8.18
N PRO A 73 3.92 7.28 -9.00
CA PRO A 73 3.47 8.61 -8.59
C PRO A 73 2.02 8.67 -8.08
N ASN A 74 1.20 7.71 -8.52
CA ASN A 74 -0.22 7.58 -8.13
C ASN A 74 -0.44 6.62 -6.94
N GLY A 75 0.62 6.06 -6.36
CA GLY A 75 0.55 5.24 -5.14
C GLY A 75 0.43 3.73 -5.35
N HIS A 76 0.39 3.23 -6.59
CA HIS A 76 0.33 1.78 -6.86
C HIS A 76 1.68 1.12 -6.56
N HIS A 77 1.65 0.07 -5.74
CA HIS A 77 2.84 -0.70 -5.37
C HIS A 77 3.35 -1.55 -6.53
N TYR A 78 4.66 -1.60 -6.67
CA TYR A 78 5.36 -2.49 -7.57
C TYR A 78 6.68 -2.92 -6.94
N ILE A 79 7.34 -3.91 -7.55
CA ILE A 79 8.60 -4.43 -7.04
C ILE A 79 9.67 -4.46 -8.13
N ILE A 80 10.91 -4.20 -7.73
CA ILE A 80 12.11 -4.46 -8.52
C ILE A 80 12.80 -5.67 -7.90
N GLY A 81 12.73 -6.82 -8.57
CA GLY A 81 13.16 -8.10 -8.01
C GLY A 81 14.67 -8.38 -8.07
N ASP A 82 15.38 -7.81 -9.03
CA ASP A 82 16.82 -8.04 -9.23
C ASP A 82 17.63 -6.99 -8.46
N CYS A 83 18.26 -7.41 -7.35
CA CYS A 83 18.99 -6.59 -6.36
C CYS A 83 18.25 -5.39 -5.74
N GLY A 84 17.01 -5.13 -6.15
CA GLY A 84 16.19 -4.02 -5.68
C GLY A 84 16.46 -2.69 -6.38
N GLY A 85 17.56 -2.55 -7.12
CA GLY A 85 17.95 -1.28 -7.76
C GLY A 85 17.32 -1.07 -9.14
N ALA A 86 16.79 0.13 -9.39
CA ALA A 86 16.14 0.45 -10.66
C ALA A 86 17.12 0.59 -11.83
N VAL A 87 17.05 -0.30 -12.82
CA VAL A 87 17.91 -0.31 -14.02
C VAL A 87 17.16 -0.13 -15.33
N THR A 88 15.83 -0.19 -15.29
CA THR A 88 14.96 -0.03 -16.46
C THR A 88 13.66 0.66 -16.05
N THR A 89 13.04 1.35 -17.00
CA THR A 89 11.72 1.96 -16.83
C THR A 89 10.63 1.10 -17.46
N ALA A 90 9.44 1.16 -16.89
CA ALA A 90 8.24 0.49 -17.39
C ALA A 90 7.00 1.37 -17.17
N LYS A 91 5.84 0.86 -17.56
CA LYS A 91 4.55 1.47 -17.24
C LYS A 91 3.90 0.76 -16.06
N CYS A 92 3.34 1.54 -15.15
CA CYS A 92 2.49 1.01 -14.08
C CYS A 92 1.29 0.28 -14.69
N PRO A 93 1.03 -0.99 -14.30
CA PRO A 93 -0.05 -1.77 -14.89
C PRO A 93 -1.45 -1.23 -14.57
N GLU A 94 -1.57 -0.34 -13.57
CA GLU A 94 -2.86 0.19 -13.11
C GLU A 94 -3.18 1.58 -13.65
N CYS A 95 -2.18 2.41 -13.92
CA CYS A 95 -2.38 3.82 -14.28
C CYS A 95 -1.46 4.36 -15.36
N ASP A 96 -0.66 3.50 -16.00
CA ASP A 96 0.28 3.84 -17.08
C ASP A 96 1.38 4.86 -16.72
N ALA A 97 1.44 5.34 -15.48
CA ALA A 97 2.50 6.20 -15.01
C ALA A 97 3.87 5.51 -15.15
N VAL A 98 4.91 6.28 -15.45
CA VAL A 98 6.27 5.75 -15.62
C VAL A 98 6.81 5.27 -14.27
N ILE A 99 7.27 4.03 -14.23
CA ILE A 99 7.86 3.38 -13.05
C ILE A 99 9.29 2.91 -13.31
N GLY A 100 10.03 2.60 -12.26
CA GLY A 100 11.41 2.12 -12.32
C GLY A 100 12.42 3.25 -12.34
N GLY A 101 13.44 3.14 -13.19
CA GLY A 101 14.59 4.05 -13.20
C GLY A 101 15.78 3.54 -14.01
N ALA A 102 16.97 4.06 -13.74
CA ALA A 102 18.18 3.69 -14.46
C ALA A 102 19.41 3.80 -13.56
N SER A 103 20.46 3.03 -13.85
CA SER A 103 21.73 3.05 -13.10
C SER A 103 21.55 2.87 -11.58
N HIS A 104 20.66 1.96 -11.19
CA HIS A 104 20.21 1.69 -9.82
C HIS A 104 19.53 2.86 -9.11
N ARG A 105 19.16 3.93 -9.84
CA ARG A 105 18.44 5.09 -9.30
C ARG A 105 16.99 5.06 -9.73
N LEU A 106 16.12 5.13 -8.74
CA LEU A 106 14.69 5.30 -8.93
C LEU A 106 14.38 6.65 -9.58
N LEU A 107 13.34 6.71 -10.40
CA LEU A 107 12.80 7.99 -10.86
C LEU A 107 12.31 8.81 -9.66
N GLU A 108 12.57 10.13 -9.65
CA GLU A 108 12.16 11.02 -8.55
C GLU A 108 10.64 11.05 -8.31
N SER A 109 9.86 10.75 -9.34
CA SER A 109 8.39 10.69 -9.26
C SER A 109 7.89 9.43 -8.57
N ASN A 110 8.74 8.42 -8.40
CA ASN A 110 8.45 7.16 -7.74
C ASN A 110 8.90 7.23 -6.27
N GLN A 111 8.33 6.40 -5.42
CA GLN A 111 8.55 6.45 -3.98
C GLN A 111 9.02 5.10 -3.46
N ASP A 112 9.92 5.11 -2.46
CA ASP A 112 10.21 3.91 -1.68
C ASP A 112 8.95 3.45 -0.92
N ALA A 113 8.75 2.14 -0.86
CA ALA A 113 7.65 1.51 -0.13
C ALA A 113 8.10 0.32 0.71
N GLN A 114 9.41 0.10 0.89
CA GLN A 114 9.92 -1.10 1.53
C GLN A 114 9.46 -1.24 2.98
N ALA A 115 9.60 -0.18 3.78
CA ALA A 115 9.19 -0.21 5.18
C ALA A 115 7.68 -0.46 5.34
N GLU A 116 6.87 0.20 4.51
CA GLU A 116 5.41 0.05 4.48
C GLU A 116 4.99 -1.38 4.12
N MET A 117 5.63 -1.99 3.12
CA MET A 117 5.29 -3.34 2.68
C MET A 117 5.71 -4.40 3.69
N LEU A 118 6.84 -4.21 4.38
CA LEU A 118 7.34 -5.14 5.39
C LEU A 118 6.60 -5.08 6.72
N GLU A 119 5.82 -4.03 6.98
CA GLU A 119 5.08 -3.88 8.23
C GLU A 119 4.14 -5.08 8.47
N GLY A 120 4.24 -5.69 9.65
CA GLY A 120 3.41 -6.84 10.04
C GLY A 120 3.79 -8.19 9.42
N THR A 121 4.83 -8.26 8.59
CA THR A 121 5.31 -9.52 8.00
C THR A 121 6.23 -10.33 8.93
N GLY A 122 6.71 -9.73 10.02
CA GLY A 122 7.68 -10.34 10.94
C GLY A 122 9.11 -10.41 10.37
N ILE A 123 9.33 -9.91 9.16
CA ILE A 123 10.65 -9.77 8.56
C ILE A 123 11.29 -8.51 9.13
N VAL A 124 12.39 -8.69 9.86
CA VAL A 124 13.28 -7.56 10.14
C VAL A 124 13.90 -7.18 8.80
N GLY A 125 13.47 -6.05 8.23
CA GLY A 125 13.98 -5.58 6.95
C GLY A 125 15.50 -5.64 6.94
N SER A 126 16.06 -6.02 5.79
CA SER A 126 17.51 -5.92 5.62
C SER A 126 17.94 -4.50 6.00
N PRO A 127 18.94 -4.32 6.88
CA PRO A 127 19.44 -2.99 7.24
C PRO A 127 20.04 -2.24 6.03
N TYR A 128 20.12 -2.92 4.88
CA TYR A 128 20.49 -2.35 3.61
C TYR A 128 19.43 -1.36 3.12
N ARG A 129 19.57 -0.10 3.56
CA ARG A 129 19.05 1.03 2.77
C ARG A 129 19.70 0.97 1.39
N ASN A 130 18.91 1.06 0.34
CA ASN A 130 19.44 1.19 -1.02
C ASN A 130 20.48 2.34 -1.03
N PRO A 131 21.79 2.06 -1.22
CA PRO A 131 22.82 3.09 -1.18
C PRO A 131 22.67 4.12 -2.29
N PHE A 132 21.83 3.84 -3.30
CA PHE A 132 21.52 4.73 -4.41
C PHE A 132 20.36 5.70 -4.12
N GLU A 133 19.65 5.54 -2.99
CA GLU A 133 18.71 6.54 -2.46
C GLU A 133 19.39 7.57 -1.54
N ALA A 134 20.64 7.33 -1.14
CA ALA A 134 21.43 8.31 -0.43
C ALA A 134 21.80 9.45 -1.41
N ARG A 135 21.10 10.58 -1.29
CA ARG A 135 21.50 11.86 -1.86
C ARG A 135 22.96 12.15 -1.45
N TRP A 136 23.86 12.18 -2.41
CA TRP A 136 25.16 12.85 -2.31
C TRP A 136 25.03 14.25 -2.88
#